data_AF-A0A354A4M1-F1
#
_entry.id   AF-A0A354A4M1-F1
#
_cell.length_a   1.000
_cell.length_b   1.000
_cell.length_c   1.000
_cell.angle_alpha   90.00
_cell.angle_beta   90.00
_cell.angle_gamma   90.00
#
_symmetry.space_group_name_H-M   'P 1'
#
loop_
_entity.id
_entity.type
_entity.pdbx_description
1 polymer ?
#
loop_
_entity_poly.entity_id
_entity_poly.type
_entity_poly.pdbx_seq_one_letter_code
_entity_poly.pdbx_strand_id
1 'polypeptide(L)'
;MVLNNPPGLAPVGNQTVDEGTSIDVALTAPDLEGDTVTFTGSNLPSFVTVTDNGDSTGTLSISPLTGDGGVYPDVVITACDDASPQLCFSETITITVNAVNLDSDGDGVIDTLDQCPGFDDTIDVDLDGIPDCIDPLVDSDGDGVADDLDLCPATPAGEAVDADG
;
A
#
# COMPACT_ATOMS: atom_id res chain seq x y z
N MET A 1 14.13 27.69 42.30
CA MET A 1 13.50 26.52 41.66
C MET A 1 13.21 26.94 40.24
N VAL A 2 13.63 26.14 39.27
CA VAL A 2 13.22 26.34 37.87
C VAL A 2 11.75 25.92 37.78
N LEU A 3 10.93 26.69 37.04
CA LEU A 3 9.54 26.34 36.80
C LEU A 3 9.51 25.22 35.76
N ASN A 4 8.77 24.13 36.00
CA ASN A 4 8.59 23.09 34.98
C ASN A 4 7.71 23.61 33.84
N ASN A 5 8.14 23.37 32.60
CA ASN A 5 7.41 23.69 31.38
C ASN A 5 7.16 22.39 30.58
N PRO A 6 6.05 22.28 29.83
CA PRO A 6 5.86 21.12 28.95
C PRO A 6 6.91 21.11 27.83
N PRO A 7 7.28 19.94 27.31
CA PRO A 7 8.16 19.83 26.16
C PRO A 7 7.50 20.43 24.91
N GLY A 8 8.29 21.09 24.07
CA GLY A 8 7.82 21.79 22.88
C GLY A 8 7.76 20.89 21.65
N LEU A 9 6.71 20.08 21.52
CA LEU A 9 6.50 19.23 20.33
C LEU A 9 6.45 20.07 19.05
N ALA A 10 7.37 19.80 18.11
CA ALA A 10 7.35 20.40 16.79
C ALA A 10 6.14 19.89 15.99
N PRO A 11 5.53 20.71 15.11
CA PRO A 11 4.38 20.30 14.33
C PRO A 11 4.65 19.02 13.53
N VAL A 12 3.87 17.98 13.79
CA VAL A 12 3.91 16.71 13.05
C VAL A 12 3.15 16.86 11.74
N GLY A 13 1.97 17.48 11.78
CA GLY A 13 1.11 17.68 10.63
C GLY A 13 0.45 16.40 10.11
N ASN A 14 -0.58 16.58 9.29
CA ASN A 14 -1.25 15.47 8.60
C ASN A 14 -0.27 14.76 7.66
N GLN A 15 -0.38 13.44 7.59
CA GLN A 15 0.46 12.60 6.76
C GLN A 15 -0.34 11.99 5.62
N THR A 16 0.33 11.78 4.49
CA THR A 16 -0.23 11.07 3.35
C THR A 16 0.81 10.09 2.82
N VAL A 17 0.40 8.86 2.58
CA VAL A 17 1.26 7.76 2.14
C VAL A 17 0.47 6.88 1.18
N ASP A 18 1.15 6.23 0.25
CA ASP A 18 0.53 5.27 -0.66
C ASP A 18 0.60 3.86 -0.05
N GLU A 19 -0.44 3.04 -0.24
CA GLU A 19 -0.41 1.63 0.19
C GLU A 19 0.84 0.90 -0.34
N GLY A 20 1.40 0.00 0.48
CA GLY A 20 2.59 -0.77 0.13
C GLY A 20 3.91 0.03 0.23
N THR A 21 3.85 1.32 0.55
CA THR A 21 5.03 2.15 0.83
C THR A 21 5.17 2.44 2.33
N SER A 22 6.25 3.08 2.74
CA SER A 22 6.47 3.46 4.14
C SER A 22 7.13 4.82 4.26
N ILE A 23 6.74 5.57 5.30
CA ILE A 23 7.36 6.84 5.66
C ILE A 23 7.71 6.84 7.15
N ASP A 24 8.84 7.45 7.47
CA ASP A 24 9.26 7.75 8.85
C ASP A 24 9.24 9.27 9.05
N VAL A 25 8.41 9.72 9.97
CA VAL A 25 8.30 11.14 10.34
C VAL A 25 9.09 11.36 11.61
N ALA A 26 10.08 12.26 11.52
CA ALA A 26 10.88 12.64 12.68
C ALA A 26 10.04 13.47 13.66
N LEU A 27 10.01 13.03 14.92
CA LEU A 27 9.42 13.75 16.03
C LEU A 27 10.53 14.46 16.81
N THR A 28 10.28 15.71 17.20
CA THR A 28 11.19 16.47 18.06
C THR A 28 10.38 17.24 19.09
N ALA A 29 10.82 17.18 20.35
CA ALA A 29 10.14 17.87 21.44
C ALA A 29 11.19 18.32 22.46
N PRO A 30 11.96 19.39 22.18
CA PRO A 30 12.93 19.92 23.13
C PRO A 30 12.26 20.38 24.42
N ASP A 31 12.94 20.10 25.52
CA ASP A 31 12.61 20.56 26.86
C ASP A 31 13.62 21.62 27.33
N LEU A 32 13.17 22.70 27.98
CA LEU A 32 14.04 23.82 28.34
C LEU A 32 14.80 23.57 29.65
N GLU A 33 14.27 22.69 30.49
CA GLU A 33 14.76 22.33 31.80
C GLU A 33 15.77 21.16 31.71
N GLY A 34 15.74 20.43 30.59
CA GLY A 34 16.59 19.27 30.32
C GLY A 34 15.99 17.99 30.88
N ASP A 35 14.69 17.97 31.14
CA ASP A 35 13.95 16.80 31.58
C ASP A 35 13.83 15.79 30.43
N THR A 36 13.69 14.51 30.78
CA THR A 36 13.60 13.45 29.76
C THR A 36 12.22 13.46 29.15
N VAL A 37 12.16 13.52 27.82
CA VAL A 37 10.88 13.50 27.09
C VAL A 37 10.58 12.08 26.61
N THR A 38 9.34 11.64 26.82
CA THR A 38 8.80 10.38 26.30
C THR A 38 7.72 10.63 25.26
N PHE A 39 7.86 10.03 24.08
CA PHE A 39 6.82 10.02 23.04
C PHE A 39 5.86 8.83 23.17
N THR A 40 4.57 9.10 22.99
CA THR A 40 3.51 8.07 22.92
C THR A 40 2.52 8.41 21.82
N GLY A 41 1.81 7.38 21.34
CA GLY A 41 0.72 7.52 20.39
C GLY A 41 -0.57 6.91 20.91
N SER A 42 -1.71 7.48 20.52
CA SER A 42 -3.03 6.91 20.80
C SER A 42 -3.89 6.93 19.54
N ASN A 43 -4.85 6.00 19.46
CA ASN A 43 -5.67 5.76 18.27
C ASN A 43 -4.82 5.49 17.01
N LEU A 44 -3.70 4.77 17.18
CA LEU A 44 -2.82 4.40 16.08
C LEU A 44 -3.46 3.26 15.25
N PRO A 45 -3.55 3.40 13.92
CA PRO A 45 -3.80 2.25 13.04
C PRO A 45 -2.74 1.16 13.24
N SER A 46 -3.06 -0.09 12.90
CA SER A 46 -2.14 -1.24 13.11
C SER A 46 -0.82 -1.12 12.36
N PHE A 47 -0.79 -0.35 11.27
CA PHE A 47 0.40 -0.08 10.47
C PHE A 47 1.19 1.15 10.93
N VAL A 48 0.85 1.74 12.08
CA VAL A 48 1.51 2.94 12.62
C VAL A 48 2.18 2.63 13.97
N THR A 49 3.42 3.06 14.13
CA THR A 49 4.17 2.93 15.38
C THR A 49 4.84 4.23 15.79
N VAL A 50 4.94 4.48 17.10
CA VAL A 50 5.71 5.60 17.67
C VAL A 50 6.87 5.01 18.45
N THR A 51 8.08 5.42 18.10
CA THR A 51 9.33 5.02 18.77
C THR A 51 9.96 6.23 19.42
N ASP A 52 10.22 6.16 20.71
CA ASP A 52 10.99 7.15 21.46
C ASP A 52 12.49 6.83 21.37
N ASN A 53 13.34 7.82 21.10
CA ASN A 53 14.78 7.63 20.98
C ASN A 53 15.53 8.00 22.28
N GLY A 54 14.85 8.51 23.31
CA GLY A 54 15.44 8.89 24.59
C GLY A 54 16.31 10.15 24.57
N ASP A 55 16.29 10.92 23.48
CA ASP A 55 17.11 12.13 23.28
C ASP A 55 16.28 13.35 22.84
N SER A 56 15.03 13.44 23.32
CA SER A 56 14.02 14.41 22.88
C SER A 56 13.64 14.30 21.39
N THR A 57 14.05 13.21 20.74
CA THR A 57 13.58 12.82 19.42
C THR A 57 12.83 11.50 19.45
N GLY A 58 12.00 11.29 18.44
CA GLY A 58 11.28 10.04 18.22
C GLY A 58 10.98 9.85 16.74
N THR A 59 10.38 8.72 16.40
CA THR A 59 9.98 8.40 15.04
C THR A 59 8.53 7.92 15.03
N LEU A 60 7.72 8.54 14.18
CA LEU A 60 6.41 8.02 13.79
C LEU A 60 6.58 7.26 12.48
N SER A 61 6.50 5.93 12.54
CA SER A 61 6.63 5.06 11.37
C SER A 61 5.25 4.68 10.87
N ILE A 62 5.00 4.85 9.58
CA ILE A 62 3.72 4.60 8.90
C ILE A 62 4.00 3.66 7.72
N SER A 63 3.48 2.42 7.79
CA SER A 63 3.77 1.34 6.83
C SER A 63 2.51 0.57 6.42
N PRO A 64 1.53 1.21 5.75
CA PRO A 64 0.31 0.55 5.30
C PRO A 64 0.60 -0.52 4.24
N LEU A 65 -0.20 -1.57 4.25
CA LEU A 65 -0.20 -2.62 3.23
C LEU A 65 -1.31 -2.38 2.20
N THR A 66 -1.32 -3.18 1.14
CA THR A 66 -2.45 -3.24 0.21
C THR A 66 -3.74 -3.56 0.96
N GLY A 67 -4.78 -2.75 0.78
CA GLY A 67 -6.06 -2.85 1.46
C GLY A 67 -6.23 -1.94 2.69
N ASP A 68 -5.18 -1.22 3.10
CA ASP A 68 -5.23 -0.20 4.17
C ASP A 68 -5.64 1.20 3.65
N GLY A 69 -6.16 1.30 2.43
CA GLY A 69 -6.58 2.53 1.79
C GLY A 69 -7.72 3.19 2.56
N GLY A 70 -7.53 4.46 2.93
CA GLY A 70 -8.52 5.16 3.73
C GLY A 70 -8.02 6.40 4.46
N VAL A 71 -8.90 6.94 5.29
CA VAL A 71 -8.62 8.11 6.15
C VAL A 71 -8.71 7.68 7.60
N TYR A 72 -7.63 7.92 8.34
CA TYR A 72 -7.47 7.58 9.75
C TYR A 72 -7.38 8.89 10.55
N PRO A 73 -8.52 9.45 11.00
CA PRO A 73 -8.54 10.68 11.77
C PRO A 73 -8.19 10.41 13.24
N ASP A 74 -8.01 11.50 13.98
CA ASP A 74 -7.87 11.50 15.44
C ASP A 74 -6.68 10.67 15.96
N VAL A 75 -5.61 10.57 15.18
CA VAL A 75 -4.32 10.02 15.62
C VAL A 75 -3.65 11.06 16.51
N VAL A 76 -3.33 10.70 17.76
CA VAL A 76 -2.74 11.66 18.71
C VAL A 76 -1.31 11.27 19.04
N ILE A 77 -0.38 12.21 18.81
CA ILE A 77 1.01 12.11 19.22
C ILE A 77 1.19 12.96 20.48
N THR A 78 1.76 12.38 21.52
CA THR A 78 1.95 13.04 22.82
C THR A 78 3.41 12.96 23.24
N ALA A 79 3.98 14.09 23.65
CA ALA A 79 5.28 14.19 24.30
C ALA A 79 5.07 14.64 25.75
N CYS A 80 5.63 13.90 26.71
CA CYS A 80 5.58 14.24 28.13
C CYS A 80 6.98 14.30 28.73
N ASP A 81 7.22 15.25 29.64
CA ASP A 81 8.42 15.28 30.47
C ASP A 81 8.36 14.21 31.59
N ASP A 82 9.48 14.03 32.31
CA ASP A 82 9.57 13.15 33.49
C ASP A 82 9.55 13.90 34.83
N ALA A 83 9.20 15.19 34.80
CA ALA A 83 9.16 16.06 35.96
C ALA A 83 7.94 15.80 36.88
N SER A 84 7.91 16.48 38.04
CA SER A 84 6.78 16.43 38.98
C SER A 84 6.28 17.84 39.33
N PRO A 85 5.08 18.25 38.89
CA PRO A 85 4.12 17.49 38.09
C PRO A 85 4.62 17.27 36.65
N GLN A 86 4.26 16.11 36.08
CA GLN A 86 4.48 15.81 34.67
C GLN A 86 3.63 16.76 33.82
N LEU A 87 4.23 17.35 32.78
CA LEU A 87 3.54 18.13 31.78
C LEU A 87 3.70 17.49 30.40
N CYS A 88 2.67 17.63 29.57
CA CYS A 88 2.63 17.04 28.24
C CYS A 88 2.13 18.04 27.22
N PHE A 89 2.57 17.86 25.98
CA PHE A 89 2.02 18.50 24.80
C PHE A 89 1.60 17.43 23.79
N SER A 90 0.47 17.65 23.11
CA SER A 90 -0.03 16.72 22.11
C SER A 90 -0.49 17.42 20.84
N GLU A 91 -0.42 16.67 19.75
CA GLU A 91 -0.96 17.06 18.45
C GLU A 91 -1.87 15.95 17.93
N THR A 92 -3.03 16.35 17.38
CA THR A 92 -3.93 15.44 16.68
C THR A 92 -3.74 15.62 15.18
N ILE A 93 -3.43 14.52 14.49
CA ILE A 93 -3.19 14.48 13.06
C ILE A 93 -4.19 13.53 12.38
N THR A 94 -4.32 13.69 11.06
CA THR A 94 -4.96 12.73 10.19
C THR A 94 -3.91 12.05 9.33
N ILE A 95 -4.00 10.73 9.21
CA ILE A 95 -3.21 9.94 8.27
C ILE A 95 -4.12 9.53 7.12
N THR A 96 -3.73 9.86 5.89
CA THR A 96 -4.42 9.42 4.67
C THR A 96 -3.57 8.40 3.95
N VAL A 97 -4.15 7.23 3.69
CA VAL A 97 -3.52 6.18 2.89
C VAL A 97 -4.20 6.19 1.53
N ASN A 98 -3.45 6.53 0.48
CA ASN A 98 -3.96 6.47 -0.89
C ASN A 98 -3.97 5.01 -1.34
N ALA A 99 -5.13 4.55 -1.79
CA ALA A 99 -5.24 3.26 -2.44
C ALA A 99 -4.44 3.27 -3.74
N VAL A 100 -3.57 2.28 -3.92
CA VAL A 100 -2.81 2.13 -5.16
C VAL A 100 -3.42 0.98 -5.95
N ASN A 101 -3.88 1.32 -7.15
CA ASN A 101 -4.23 0.34 -8.17
C ASN A 101 -2.92 -0.25 -8.73
N LEU A 102 -2.32 -1.17 -7.99
CA LEU A 102 -1.09 -1.83 -8.41
C LEU A 102 -1.41 -2.72 -9.62
N ASP A 103 -0.58 -2.58 -10.65
CA ASP A 103 -0.59 -3.31 -11.91
C ASP A 103 0.88 -3.67 -12.16
N SER A 104 1.25 -4.88 -11.76
CA SER A 104 2.64 -5.33 -11.61
C SER A 104 3.31 -5.64 -12.96
N ASP A 105 2.55 -6.03 -13.98
CA ASP A 105 3.04 -6.33 -15.32
C ASP A 105 2.67 -5.27 -16.38
N GLY A 106 1.79 -4.33 -16.05
CA GLY A 106 1.53 -3.12 -16.81
C GLY A 106 0.57 -3.31 -17.98
N ASP A 107 -0.30 -4.31 -17.90
CA ASP A 107 -1.27 -4.65 -18.95
C ASP A 107 -2.58 -3.83 -18.87
N GLY A 108 -2.77 -3.08 -17.78
CA GLY A 108 -3.95 -2.26 -17.53
C GLY A 108 -5.03 -2.92 -16.68
N VAL A 109 -4.81 -4.13 -16.17
CA VAL A 109 -5.61 -4.79 -15.14
C VAL A 109 -4.84 -4.75 -13.81
N ILE A 110 -5.54 -4.43 -12.72
CA ILE A 110 -4.88 -4.35 -11.40
C ILE A 110 -4.61 -5.74 -10.85
N ASP A 111 -3.53 -5.94 -10.09
CA ASP A 111 -3.10 -7.23 -9.52
C ASP A 111 -4.21 -8.01 -8.78
N THR A 112 -5.17 -7.30 -8.21
CA THR A 112 -6.31 -7.92 -7.47
C THR A 112 -7.44 -8.43 -8.38
N LEU A 113 -7.44 -8.01 -9.65
CA LEU A 113 -8.35 -8.43 -10.71
C LEU A 113 -7.63 -9.16 -11.85
N ASP A 114 -6.29 -9.14 -11.85
CA ASP A 114 -5.40 -9.79 -12.79
C ASP A 114 -5.62 -11.31 -12.80
N GLN A 115 -6.05 -11.81 -13.95
CA GLN A 115 -6.29 -13.23 -14.17
C GLN A 115 -5.04 -13.93 -14.72
N CYS A 116 -4.13 -13.16 -15.31
CA CYS A 116 -2.91 -13.56 -15.98
C CYS A 116 -1.62 -13.00 -15.36
N PRO A 117 -1.25 -13.33 -14.10
CA PRO A 117 -0.08 -12.71 -13.48
C PRO A 117 1.23 -12.82 -14.28
N GLY A 118 1.74 -11.67 -14.71
CA GLY A 118 2.95 -11.54 -15.53
C GLY A 118 2.70 -11.50 -17.05
N PHE A 119 1.44 -11.49 -17.49
CA PHE A 119 1.00 -11.53 -18.87
C PHE A 119 -0.21 -10.61 -19.06
N ASP A 120 -0.52 -10.26 -20.30
CA ASP A 120 -1.60 -9.32 -20.62
C ASP A 120 -2.97 -10.04 -20.66
N ASP A 121 -3.87 -9.68 -19.74
CA ASP A 121 -5.26 -10.14 -19.62
C ASP A 121 -6.10 -9.84 -20.87
N THR A 122 -5.66 -8.91 -21.72
CA THR A 122 -6.38 -8.53 -22.95
C THR A 122 -5.99 -9.37 -24.17
N ILE A 123 -4.98 -10.23 -24.03
CA ILE A 123 -4.62 -11.19 -25.07
C ILE A 123 -5.62 -12.35 -25.01
N ASP A 124 -6.47 -12.37 -26.02
CA ASP A 124 -7.49 -13.39 -26.29
C ASP A 124 -7.50 -13.58 -27.81
N VAL A 125 -6.80 -14.62 -28.26
CA VAL A 125 -6.54 -14.86 -29.69
C VAL A 125 -7.78 -15.35 -30.42
N ASP A 126 -8.59 -16.20 -29.79
CA ASP A 126 -9.79 -16.81 -30.39
C ASP A 126 -11.10 -16.05 -30.08
N LEU A 127 -11.02 -15.06 -29.19
CA LEU A 127 -12.10 -14.17 -28.76
C LEU A 127 -13.23 -14.87 -28.02
N ASP A 128 -12.94 -15.98 -27.32
CA ASP A 128 -13.93 -16.70 -26.50
C ASP A 128 -14.20 -16.03 -25.13
N GLY A 129 -13.38 -15.03 -24.77
CA GLY A 129 -13.46 -14.25 -23.54
C GLY A 129 -12.64 -14.81 -22.38
N ILE A 130 -11.82 -15.84 -22.61
CA ILE A 130 -10.82 -16.36 -21.69
C ILE A 130 -9.43 -15.89 -22.18
N PRO A 131 -8.68 -15.13 -21.37
CA PRO A 131 -7.33 -14.73 -21.74
C PRO A 131 -6.41 -15.93 -22.02
N ASP A 132 -5.57 -15.84 -23.06
CA ASP A 132 -4.71 -16.93 -23.56
C ASP A 132 -3.86 -17.60 -22.47
N CYS A 133 -3.41 -16.82 -21.47
CA CYS A 133 -2.54 -17.33 -20.42
C CYS A 133 -3.24 -18.37 -19.51
N ILE A 134 -4.57 -18.31 -19.43
CA ILE A 134 -5.44 -19.22 -18.67
C ILE A 134 -6.39 -19.99 -19.58
N ASP A 135 -6.28 -19.82 -20.89
CA ASP A 135 -7.06 -20.56 -21.88
C ASP A 135 -6.36 -21.86 -22.30
N PRO A 136 -6.94 -23.04 -21.99
CA PRO A 136 -6.42 -24.30 -22.45
C PRO A 136 -6.70 -24.59 -23.94
N LEU A 137 -7.47 -23.77 -24.65
CA LEU A 137 -7.96 -24.02 -26.01
C LEU A 137 -7.66 -22.86 -26.99
N VAL A 138 -6.50 -22.23 -26.85
CA VAL A 138 -6.05 -21.17 -27.78
C VAL A 138 -6.18 -21.66 -29.24
N ASP A 139 -7.00 -20.99 -30.04
CA ASP A 139 -7.31 -21.31 -31.45
C ASP A 139 -7.09 -20.08 -32.35
N SER A 140 -5.90 -20.00 -32.97
CA SER A 140 -5.43 -18.83 -33.73
C SER A 140 -6.21 -18.52 -35.00
N ASP A 141 -6.86 -19.50 -35.63
CA ASP A 141 -7.61 -19.31 -36.86
C ASP A 141 -9.13 -19.51 -36.73
N GLY A 142 -9.58 -19.91 -35.54
CA GLY A 142 -10.98 -20.00 -35.14
C GLY A 142 -11.73 -21.11 -35.84
N ASP A 143 -11.03 -22.18 -36.25
CA ASP A 143 -11.60 -23.32 -36.97
C ASP A 143 -12.20 -24.40 -36.05
N GLY A 144 -11.91 -24.32 -34.75
CA GLY A 144 -12.35 -25.24 -33.71
C GLY A 144 -11.31 -26.28 -33.27
N VAL A 145 -10.06 -26.19 -33.73
CA VAL A 145 -8.91 -27.00 -33.31
C VAL A 145 -7.88 -26.10 -32.61
N ALA A 146 -7.52 -26.43 -31.37
CA ALA A 146 -6.53 -25.65 -30.62
C ALA A 146 -5.14 -25.68 -31.30
N ASP A 147 -4.39 -24.59 -31.20
CA ASP A 147 -3.08 -24.36 -31.83
C ASP A 147 -2.04 -25.45 -31.56
N ASP A 148 -2.11 -26.09 -30.38
CA ASP A 148 -1.19 -27.17 -30.00
C ASP A 148 -1.54 -28.51 -30.65
N LEU A 149 -2.75 -28.64 -31.17
CA LEU A 149 -3.29 -29.79 -31.90
C LEU A 149 -3.43 -29.52 -33.41
N ASP A 150 -3.42 -28.26 -33.83
CA ASP A 150 -3.61 -27.85 -35.22
C ASP A 150 -2.33 -28.03 -36.07
N LEU A 151 -2.44 -28.87 -37.11
CA LEU A 151 -1.38 -29.10 -38.11
C LEU A 151 -1.51 -28.18 -39.32
N CYS A 152 -2.61 -27.43 -39.41
CA CYS A 152 -3.03 -26.56 -40.50
C CYS A 152 -3.34 -25.14 -39.98
N PRO A 153 -2.32 -24.31 -39.63
CA PRO A 153 -2.48 -23.03 -38.88
C PRO A 153 -3.22 -21.86 -39.59
N ALA A 154 -3.96 -22.14 -40.66
CA ALA A 154 -4.68 -21.15 -41.44
C ALA A 154 -5.87 -21.80 -42.17
N THR A 155 -6.58 -22.70 -41.49
CA THR A 155 -7.81 -23.28 -41.96
C THR A 155 -8.88 -22.19 -42.10
N PRO A 156 -9.56 -22.08 -43.24
CA PRO A 156 -10.57 -21.05 -43.40
C PRO A 156 -11.76 -21.25 -42.46
N ALA A 157 -12.10 -20.22 -41.68
CA ALA A 157 -13.25 -20.24 -40.79
C ALA A 157 -14.54 -20.74 -41.48
N GLY A 158 -15.17 -21.76 -40.87
CA GLY A 158 -16.42 -22.37 -41.34
C GLY A 158 -16.26 -23.52 -42.33
N GLU A 159 -15.03 -23.91 -42.67
CA GLU A 159 -14.77 -25.18 -43.34
C GLU A 159 -14.98 -26.36 -42.37
N ALA A 160 -15.24 -27.54 -42.93
CA ALA A 160 -15.33 -28.75 -42.13
C ALA A 160 -13.91 -29.24 -41.82
N VAL A 161 -13.50 -29.08 -40.57
CA VAL A 161 -12.18 -29.49 -40.06
C VAL A 161 -12.23 -30.90 -39.47
N ASP A 162 -11.10 -31.60 -39.52
CA ASP A 162 -10.96 -32.89 -38.83
C ASP A 162 -10.24 -32.73 -37.48
N ALA A 163 -9.48 -33.72 -37.02
CA ALA A 163 -8.78 -33.61 -35.74
C ALA A 163 -7.45 -32.86 -35.85
N ASP A 164 -6.97 -32.62 -37.07
CA ASP A 164 -5.67 -32.03 -37.38
C ASP A 164 -5.78 -30.61 -37.98
N GLY A 165 -7.00 -30.05 -38.12
CA GLY A 165 -7.30 -28.84 -38.88
C GLY A 165 -7.67 -29.13 -40.33
#